data_AF-A0A352JVG0-F1
#
_entry.id   AF-A0A352JVG0-F1
#
_cell.length_a   1.000
_cell.length_b   1.000
_cell.length_c   1.000
_cell.angle_alpha   90.00
_cell.angle_beta   90.00
_cell.angle_gamma   90.00
#
_symmetry.space_group_name_H-M   'P 1'
#
loop_
_entity.id
_entity.type
_entity.pdbx_description
1 polymer ?
#
loop_
_entity_poly.entity_id
_entity_poly.type
_entity_poly.pdbx_seq_one_letter_code
_entity_poly.pdbx_strand_id
1 'polypeptide(L)' 'MLVPMVIETTGRGERAYDIYSRLLRDRIVFVGTPVDDMIANLIIAQLLFLEAEDPEKDIFLYVNSPGGSVTAG' A
#
# COMPACT_ATOMS: atom_id res chain seq x y z
N MET A 1 -3.06 -2.78 16.86
CA MET A 1 -3.22 -1.33 16.71
C MET A 1 -4.48 -1.08 15.90
N LEU A 2 -5.31 -0.10 16.27
CA LEU A 2 -6.48 0.28 15.47
C LEU A 2 -6.00 1.14 14.29
N VAL A 3 -6.27 0.70 13.07
CA VAL A 3 -6.00 1.49 11.86
C VAL A 3 -7.18 2.46 11.68
N PRO A 4 -6.93 3.79 11.56
CA PRO A 4 -7.99 4.76 11.34
C PRO A 4 -8.76 4.47 10.04
N MET A 5 -10.08 4.69 10.08
CA MET A 5 -10.95 4.60 8.92
C MET A 5 -11.25 6.00 8.37
N VAL A 6 -11.33 6.11 7.05
CA VAL A 6 -11.65 7.32 6.29
C VAL A 6 -12.94 7.07 5.51
N ILE A 7 -13.86 8.03 5.56
CA ILE A 7 -15.11 8.00 4.79
C ILE A 7 -14.93 8.89 3.56
N GLU A 8 -15.13 8.33 2.37
CA GLU A 8 -15.08 9.04 1.10
C GLU A 8 -16.49 9.15 0.52
N THR A 9 -16.98 10.39 0.38
CA THR A 9 -18.28 10.68 -0.23
C THR A 9 -18.12 10.76 -1.74
N THR A 10 -18.68 9.80 -2.45
CA THR A 10 -18.74 9.81 -3.92
C THR A 10 -20.15 10.21 -4.37
N GLY A 11 -20.33 10.61 -5.63
CA GLY A 11 -21.67 10.90 -6.18
C GLY A 11 -22.65 9.71 -6.16
N ARG A 12 -22.20 8.50 -5.81
CA ARG A 12 -23.01 7.29 -5.66
C ARG A 12 -23.20 6.84 -4.19
N GLY A 13 -22.70 7.61 -3.22
CA GLY A 13 -22.80 7.32 -1.78
C GLY A 13 -21.45 7.36 -1.05
N GLU A 14 -21.48 7.00 0.23
CA GLU A 14 -20.30 6.96 1.10
C GLU A 14 -19.62 5.58 1.06
N ARG A 15 -18.29 5.56 0.98
CA ARG A 15 -17.48 4.35 1.13
C ARG A 15 -16.45 4.55 2.23
N ALA A 16 -16.35 3.58 3.14
CA ALA A 16 -15.35 3.57 4.20
C ALA A 16 -14.14 2.73 3.79
N TYR A 17 -12.95 3.27 3.99
CA TYR A 17 -11.66 2.62 3.76
C TYR A 17 -10.80 2.75 5.00
N ASP A 18 -9.94 1.79 5.29
CA ASP A 18 -8.82 2.08 6.18
C ASP A 18 -7.85 3.06 5.49
N ILE A 19 -7.06 3.79 6.28
CA ILE A 19 -6.16 4.80 5.74
C ILE A 19 -5.17 4.25 4.72
N TYR A 20 -4.68 3.01 4.87
CA TYR A 20 -3.74 2.42 3.91
C TYR A 20 -4.44 2.07 2.60
N SER A 21 -5.64 1.50 2.65
CA SER A 21 -6.45 1.26 1.46
C SER A 21 -6.76 2.55 0.70
N ARG A 22 -6.99 3.66 1.41
CA ARG A 22 -7.21 4.98 0.78
C ARG A 22 -5.93 5.50 0.12
N LEU A 23 -4.77 5.33 0.73
CA LEU A 23 -3.47 5.76 0.19
C LEU A 23 -3.02 4.91 -1.00
N LEU A 24 -3.33 3.61 -1.00
CA LEU A 24 -3.02 2.72 -2.13
C LEU A 24 -3.72 3.19 -3.41
N ARG A 25 -4.95 3.73 -3.31
CA ARG A 25 -5.65 4.34 -4.45
C ARG A 25 -4.94 5.55 -5.05
N ASP A 26 -4.21 6.30 -4.22
CA ASP A 26 -3.34 7.39 -4.67
C ASP A 26 -1.96 6.87 -5.09
N ARG A 27 -1.82 5.55 -5.26
CA ARG A 27 -0.59 4.85 -5.67
C ARG A 27 0.55 4.98 -4.67
N ILE A 28 0.20 5.07 -3.38
CA ILE A 28 1.16 5.15 -2.27
C ILE A 28 1.26 3.80 -1.58
N VAL A 29 2.47 3.24 -1.50
CA VAL A 29 2.79 1.97 -0.84
C VAL A 29 3.76 2.22 0.32
N PHE A 30 3.53 1.59 1.47
CA PHE A 30 4.36 1.75 2.67
C PHE A 30 5.13 0.49 3.03
N VAL A 31 6.43 0.64 3.31
CA VAL A 31 7.26 -0.37 3.96
C VAL A 31 7.61 0.13 5.36
N GLY A 32 6.74 -0.16 6.33
CA GLY A 32 6.83 0.37 7.70
C GLY A 32 7.32 -0.62 8.77
N THR A 33 7.66 -1.84 8.38
CA THR A 33 8.02 -2.95 9.28
C THR A 33 9.33 -3.60 8.82
N PRO A 34 9.97 -4.43 9.67
CA PRO A 34 11.04 -5.31 9.20
C PRO A 34 10.60 -6.12 7.99
N VAL A 35 11.51 -6.36 7.06
CA VAL A 35 11.24 -7.08 5.81
C VAL A 35 11.44 -8.57 6.02
N ASP A 36 10.35 -9.32 5.97
CA ASP A 36 10.34 -10.77 5.86
C ASP A 36 9.58 -11.19 4.59
N ASP A 37 9.51 -12.50 4.33
CA ASP A 37 8.86 -13.03 3.12
C ASP A 37 7.38 -12.62 3.03
N MET A 38 6.68 -12.48 4.17
CA MET A 38 5.28 -12.09 4.19
C MET A 38 5.13 -10.62 3.76
N ILE A 39 5.92 -9.73 4.35
CA ILE A 39 5.90 -8.30 4.02
C ILE A 39 6.33 -8.08 2.57
N ALA A 40 7.39 -8.76 2.12
CA ALA A 40 7.85 -8.68 0.74
C ALA A 40 6.74 -9.08 -0.26
N ASN A 41 6.10 -10.22 -0.03
CA ASN A 41 5.00 -10.68 -0.90
C ASN A 41 3.81 -9.71 -0.91
N LEU A 42 3.47 -9.08 0.21
CA LEU A 42 2.41 -8.07 0.28
C LEU A 42 2.76 -6.79 -0.50
N ILE A 43 4.02 -6.37 -0.46
CA ILE A 43 4.50 -5.20 -1.23
C ILE A 43 4.50 -5.54 -2.73
N ILE A 44 5.03 -6.70 -3.12
CA ILE A 44 5.02 -7.16 -4.52
C ILE A 44 3.58 -7.20 -5.06
N ALA A 45 2.63 -7.74 -4.29
CA ALA A 45 1.23 -7.79 -4.69
C ALA A 45 0.63 -6.38 -4.91
N GLN A 46 0.95 -5.41 -4.05
CA GLN A 46 0.50 -4.03 -4.22
C GLN A 46 1.13 -3.37 -5.45
N LEU A 47 2.42 -3.60 -5.72
CA LEU A 47 3.10 -3.06 -6.90
C LEU A 47 2.48 -3.59 -8.20
N LEU A 48 2.29 -4.91 -8.30
CA LEU A 48 1.67 -5.54 -9.47
C LEU A 48 0.22 -5.09 -9.66
N PHE A 49 -0.53 -4.91 -8.57
CA PHE A 49 -1.89 -4.38 -8.62
C PHE A 49 -1.91 -2.97 -9.24
N LEU A 50 -1.03 -2.07 -8.78
CA LEU A 50 -0.96 -0.69 -9.28
C LEU A 50 -0.45 -0.60 -10.72
N GLU A 51 0.52 -1.43 -11.09
CA GLU A 51 1.03 -1.53 -12.47
C GLU A 51 -0.07 -2.01 -13.42
N ALA A 52 -0.88 -2.99 -13.01
CA ALA A 52 -2.01 -3.48 -13.81
C ALA A 52 -3.13 -2.44 -13.96
N GLU A 53 -3.35 -1.56 -12.97
CA GLU A 53 -4.34 -0.48 -13.08
C GLU A 53 -3.91 0.63 -14.04
N ASP A 54 -2.64 1.04 -13.99
CA ASP A 54 -2.10 2.10 -14.85
C ASP A 54 -0.56 2.00 -14.88
N PRO A 55 0.03 1.43 -15.94
CA PRO A 55 1.48 1.23 -16.03
C PRO A 55 2.25 2.51 -16.36
N GLU A 56 1.57 3.58 -16.80
CA GLU A 56 2.22 4.86 -17.13
C GLU A 56 2.35 5.79 -15.93
N LYS A 57 1.65 5.50 -14.82
CA LYS A 57 1.68 6.32 -13.61
C LYS A 57 2.70 5.81 -12.60
N ASP A 58 3.42 6.77 -12.02
CA ASP A 58 4.34 6.54 -10.92
C ASP A 58 3.68 5.85 -9.72
N ILE A 59 4.48 5.07 -9.00
CA ILE A 59 4.14 4.49 -7.70
C ILE A 59 5.05 5.13 -6.66
N PHE A 60 4.46 5.66 -5.59
CA PHE A 60 5.21 6.30 -4.51
C PHE A 60 5.45 5.31 -3.38
N LEU A 61 6.71 4.88 -3.22
CA LEU A 61 7.13 3.98 -2.16
C LEU A 61 7.69 4.78 -0.97
N TYR A 62 7.04 4.71 0.18
CA TYR A 62 7.53 5.31 1.43
C TYR A 62 8.14 4.23 2.33
N VAL A 63 9.42 4.38 2.64
CA VAL A 63 10.19 3.38 3.39
C VAL A 63 10.57 3.92 4.76
N ASN A 64 10.11 3.23 5.79
CA ASN A 64 10.52 3.39 7.18
C ASN A 64 10.70 1.99 7.80
N SER A 65 11.77 1.32 7.39
CA SER A 65 12.07 -0.05 7.79
C SER A 65 13.50 -0.16 8.28
N PRO A 66 13.78 -0.96 9.33
CA PRO A 66 15.15 -1.29 9.73
C PRO A 66 15.83 -2.29 8.77
N GLY A 67 15.19 -2.66 7.66
CA GLY A 67 15.62 -3.74 6.78
C GLY A 67 15.08 -5.09 7.26
N GLY A 68 15.75 -6.18 6.89
CA GLY A 68 15.32 -7.52 7.26
C GLY A 68 16.05 -8.62 6.48
N SER A 69 15.32 -9.63 6.04
CA SER A 69 15.85 -10.73 5.24
C SER A 69 16.32 -10.24 3.87
N VAL A 70 17.58 -10.52 3.54
CA VAL A 70 18.18 -10.15 2.24
C VAL A 70 17.52 -10.89 1.08
N THR A 71 17.01 -12.10 1.29
CA THR A 71 16.30 -12.83 0.21
C THR A 71 14.89 -12.32 -0.02
N ALA A 72 14.33 -11.58 0.94
CA ALA A 72 12.99 -11.02 0.84
C ALA A 72 12.99 -9.59 0.27
N GLY A 73 14.05 -8.80 0.52
CA GLY A 73 14.21 -7.42 0.04
C GLY A 73 14.88 -7.33 -1.32
#